data_AF-A0A3C1G9I0-F1
#
_entry.id   AF-A0A3C1G9I0-F1
#
_cell.length_a   1.000
_cell.length_b   1.000
_cell.length_c   1.000
_cell.angle_alpha   90.00
_cell.angle_beta   90.00
_cell.angle_gamma   90.00
#
_symmetry.space_group_name_H-M   'P 1'
#
loop_
_entity.id
_entity.type
_entity.pdbx_description
1 polymer ?
#
loop_
_entity_poly.entity_id
_entity_poly.type
_entity_poly.pdbx_seq_one_letter_code
_entity_poly.pdbx_strand_id
1 'polypeptide(L)'
;MQGDLMPRLYVATVGDGLFRSDDLGSIWTKEPGLAASARLYSLCAASGELLVGGEGRIFRYGERAWTELALPAPDTQVWSLAAMDGVILAGTRPLGLFRSDDGGRRWESLSFPVTPGAPQLHTPRITAL
;
A
#
# COMPACT_ATOMS: atom_id res chain seq x y z
N MET A 1 -26.90 20.26 9.85
CA MET A 1 -26.05 20.51 8.67
C MET A 1 -25.00 19.42 8.64
N GLN A 2 -25.25 18.36 7.88
CA GLN A 2 -24.22 17.37 7.57
C GLN A 2 -23.29 18.04 6.58
N GLY A 3 -22.05 18.34 6.98
CA GLY A 3 -21.06 18.89 6.05
C GLY A 3 -20.88 17.87 4.92
N ASP A 4 -21.07 18.33 3.69
CA ASP A 4 -20.83 17.51 2.50
C ASP A 4 -19.37 17.03 2.55
N LEU A 5 -19.18 15.73 2.75
CA LEU A 5 -17.84 15.15 2.81
C LEU A 5 -17.31 15.18 1.38
N MET A 6 -16.58 16.24 1.05
CA MET A 6 -15.97 16.34 -0.26
C MET A 6 -15.02 15.16 -0.47
N PRO A 7 -15.11 14.50 -1.65
CA PRO A 7 -14.26 13.37 -1.96
C PRO A 7 -12.80 13.81 -1.99
N ARG A 8 -11.95 12.95 -1.45
CA ARG A 8 -10.51 13.19 -1.36
C ARG A 8 -9.76 12.16 -2.18
N LEU A 9 -8.83 12.63 -3.00
CA LEU A 9 -7.97 11.77 -3.82
C LEU A 9 -6.58 11.67 -3.19
N TYR A 10 -5.95 10.52 -3.38
CA TYR A 10 -4.59 10.25 -2.95
C TYR A 10 -3.80 9.59 -4.08
N VAL A 11 -2.55 10.01 -4.25
CA VAL A 11 -1.61 9.45 -5.23
C VAL A 11 -0.28 9.17 -4.54
N ALA A 12 0.12 7.90 -4.57
CA ALA A 12 1.40 7.43 -4.07
C ALA A 12 2.40 7.38 -5.22
N THR A 13 3.62 7.84 -4.98
CA THR A 13 4.69 7.84 -5.97
C THR A 13 5.90 7.08 -5.46
N VAL A 14 6.67 6.54 -6.41
CA VAL A 14 7.96 5.95 -6.11
C VAL A 14 8.97 7.09 -5.96
N GLY A 15 9.38 7.36 -4.71
CA GLY A 15 10.50 8.25 -4.40
C GLY A 15 10.14 9.68 -4.05
N ASP A 16 8.89 10.10 -4.24
CA ASP A 16 8.42 11.45 -3.84
C ASP A 16 7.24 11.42 -2.86
N GLY A 17 6.88 10.23 -2.36
CA GLY A 17 5.92 10.05 -1.27
C GLY A 17 4.45 10.09 -1.72
N LEU A 18 3.61 10.65 -0.86
CA LEU A 18 2.15 10.64 -1.02
C LEU A 18 1.64 12.05 -1.24
N PHE A 19 0.71 12.20 -2.18
CA PHE A 19 0.02 13.44 -2.48
C PHE A 19 -1.48 13.29 -2.25
N ARG A 20 -2.12 14.38 -1.88
CA ARG A 20 -3.55 14.49 -1.62
C ARG A 20 -4.15 15.64 -2.42
N SER A 21 -5.36 15.44 -2.88
CA SER A 21 -6.19 16.50 -3.44
C SER A 21 -7.56 16.49 -2.76
N ASP A 22 -8.01 17.68 -2.36
CA ASP A 22 -9.34 17.94 -1.79
C ASP A 22 -10.31 18.54 -2.84
N ASP A 23 -9.88 18.66 -4.11
CA ASP A 23 -10.59 19.32 -5.21
C ASP A 23 -10.62 18.48 -6.49
N LEU A 24 -10.73 17.16 -6.32
CA LEU A 24 -10.84 16.17 -7.40
C LEU A 24 -9.67 16.19 -8.40
N GLY A 25 -8.47 16.52 -7.91
CA GLY A 25 -7.22 16.39 -8.64
C GLY A 25 -6.77 17.67 -9.35
N SER A 26 -7.39 18.81 -9.08
CA SER A 26 -7.00 20.10 -9.65
C SER A 26 -5.75 20.66 -8.96
N ILE A 27 -5.67 20.51 -7.63
CA ILE A 27 -4.52 20.90 -6.81
C ILE A 27 -4.07 19.70 -5.97
N TRP A 28 -2.74 19.49 -5.94
CA TRP A 28 -2.11 18.43 -5.17
C TRP A 28 -1.21 19.03 -4.09
N THR A 29 -1.38 18.55 -2.86
CA THR A 29 -0.52 18.89 -1.72
C THR A 29 0.17 17.62 -1.23
N LYS A 30 1.46 17.72 -0.90
CA LYS A 30 2.21 16.59 -0.33
C LYS A 30 1.66 16.25 1.06
N GLU A 31 1.30 15.00 1.28
CA GLU A 31 0.78 14.53 2.56
C GLU A 31 1.95 14.39 3.56
N PRO A 32 1.89 15.06 4.72
CA PRO A 32 2.95 14.98 5.71
C PRO A 32 2.97 13.63 6.43
N GLY A 33 4.11 13.31 7.06
CA GLY A 33 4.24 12.16 7.96
C GLY A 33 4.69 10.86 7.30
N LEU A 34 4.75 10.79 5.97
CA LEU A 34 5.54 9.79 5.25
C LEU A 34 6.84 10.44 4.77
N ALA A 35 7.95 9.70 4.84
CA ALA A 35 9.26 10.23 4.44
C ALA A 35 9.21 10.72 2.99
N ALA A 36 9.81 11.89 2.73
CA ALA A 36 9.77 12.52 1.41
C ALA A 36 10.39 11.67 0.28
N SER A 37 11.21 10.67 0.64
CA SER A 37 11.84 9.68 -0.25
C SER A 37 11.22 8.28 -0.18
N ALA A 38 10.10 8.12 0.54
CA ALA A 38 9.44 6.82 0.65
C ALA A 38 9.04 6.32 -0.75
N ARG A 39 9.39 5.07 -1.03
CA ARG A 39 8.94 4.37 -2.23
C ARG A 39 7.62 3.70 -1.91
N LEU A 40 6.54 4.32 -2.39
CA LEU A 40 5.18 3.87 -2.18
C LEU A 40 4.68 3.27 -3.49
N TYR A 41 4.13 2.05 -3.43
CA TYR A 41 3.82 1.23 -4.59
C TYR A 41 2.32 0.95 -4.75
N SER A 42 1.55 1.01 -3.67
CA SER A 42 0.13 0.68 -3.68
C SER A 42 -0.67 1.51 -2.69
N LEU A 43 -1.96 1.66 -2.97
CA LEU A 43 -2.94 2.35 -2.13
C LEU A 43 -4.19 1.48 -2.01
N CYS A 44 -4.80 1.48 -0.83
CA CYS A 44 -6.12 0.91 -0.61
C CYS A 44 -6.94 1.86 0.27
N ALA A 45 -8.04 2.38 -0.28
CA ALA A 45 -9.02 3.17 0.46
C ALA A 45 -10.30 2.33 0.60
N ALA A 46 -10.54 1.74 1.78
CA ALA A 46 -11.67 0.84 2.01
C ALA A 46 -12.16 0.96 3.46
N SER A 47 -13.48 0.90 3.67
CA SER A 47 -14.11 0.92 5.00
C SER A 47 -13.67 2.07 5.92
N GLY A 48 -13.42 3.25 5.35
CA GLY A 48 -12.95 4.43 6.10
C GLY A 48 -11.46 4.43 6.42
N GLU A 49 -10.72 3.47 5.89
CA GLU A 49 -9.28 3.34 6.06
C GLU A 49 -8.51 3.76 4.81
N LEU A 50 -7.31 4.26 5.01
CA LEU A 50 -6.33 4.49 3.95
C LEU A 50 -5.05 3.75 4.29
N LEU A 51 -4.68 2.78 3.45
CA LEU A 51 -3.45 2.02 3.53
C LEU A 51 -2.54 2.37 2.36
N VAL A 52 -1.23 2.43 2.62
CA VAL A 52 -0.20 2.65 1.59
C VAL A 52 0.88 1.59 1.71
N GLY A 53 1.14 0.86 0.64
CA GLY A 53 2.20 -0.15 0.59
C GLY A 53 3.52 0.46 0.15
N GLY A 54 4.62 0.12 0.82
CA GLY A 54 5.97 0.59 0.51
C GLY A 54 7.01 -0.53 0.52
N GLU A 55 8.27 -0.19 0.84
CA GLU A 55 9.36 -1.16 1.04
C GLU A 55 9.24 -1.83 2.42
N GLY A 56 8.85 -3.10 2.44
CA GLY A 56 8.79 -3.96 3.62
C GLY A 56 7.67 -3.63 4.60
N ARG A 57 6.83 -2.65 4.27
CA ARG A 57 5.89 -2.05 5.23
C ARG A 57 4.63 -1.51 4.57
N ILE A 58 3.58 -1.43 5.38
CA ILE A 58 2.31 -0.81 5.04
C ILE A 58 2.09 0.33 6.02
N PHE A 59 1.60 1.47 5.55
CA PHE A 59 1.26 2.61 6.39
C PHE A 59 -0.25 2.76 6.44
N ARG A 60 -0.81 2.91 7.65
CA ARG A 60 -2.23 3.16 7.89
C ARG A 60 -2.43 4.60 8.32
N TYR A 61 -3.33 5.31 7.66
CA TYR A 61 -3.78 6.62 8.10
C TYR A 61 -4.82 6.45 9.20
N GLY A 62 -4.57 7.06 10.36
CA GLY A 62 -5.46 7.05 11.52
C GLY A 62 -5.87 8.46 11.94
N GLU A 63 -5.76 8.75 13.24
CA GLU A 63 -6.08 10.04 13.88
C GLU A 63 -5.14 11.18 13.42
N ARG A 64 -5.15 11.50 12.13
CA ARG A 64 -4.33 12.53 11.47
C ARG A 64 -2.83 12.20 11.46
N ALA A 65 -2.49 10.92 11.63
CA ALA A 65 -1.11 10.42 11.62
C ALA A 65 -1.01 9.07 10.92
N TRP A 66 0.20 8.78 10.43
CA TRP A 66 0.55 7.50 9.83
C TRP A 66 1.11 6.54 10.87
N THR A 67 0.59 5.31 10.90
CA THR A 67 1.12 4.21 11.70
C THR A 67 1.70 3.13 10.79
N GLU A 68 2.89 2.65 11.11
CA GLU A 68 3.53 1.57 10.35
C GLU A 68 3.00 0.20 10.79
N LEU A 69 2.68 -0.62 9.80
CA LEU A 69 2.34 -2.04 9.91
C LEU A 69 3.47 -2.82 9.24
N ALA A 70 4.40 -3.32 10.04
CA ALA A 70 5.55 -4.05 9.55
C ALA A 70 5.15 -5.43 9.03
N LEU A 71 5.59 -5.78 7.82
CA LEU A 71 5.50 -7.14 7.31
C LEU A 71 6.66 -7.98 7.85
N PRO A 72 6.48 -9.30 8.05
CA PRO A 72 7.57 -10.23 8.37
C PRO A 72 8.45 -10.51 7.14
N ALA A 73 8.67 -9.51 6.28
CA ALA A 73 9.41 -9.58 5.03
C ALA A 73 9.94 -8.18 4.63
N PRO A 74 10.95 -7.65 5.36
CA PRO A 74 11.41 -6.26 5.23
C PRO A 74 12.01 -5.93 3.86
N ASP A 75 12.55 -6.91 3.15
CA ASP A 75 13.20 -6.74 1.84
C ASP A 75 12.22 -6.87 0.66
N THR A 76 10.93 -6.64 0.88
CA THR A 76 9.88 -6.76 -0.14
C THR A 76 9.31 -5.42 -0.55
N GLN A 77 8.62 -5.38 -1.69
CA GLN A 77 7.86 -4.23 -2.17
C GLN A 77 6.38 -4.60 -2.16
N VAL A 78 5.54 -3.83 -1.46
CA VAL A 78 4.10 -4.10 -1.37
C VAL A 78 3.37 -3.53 -2.58
N TRP A 79 3.22 -4.35 -3.61
CA TRP A 79 2.68 -3.95 -4.92
C TRP A 79 1.15 -3.93 -4.98
N SER A 80 0.48 -4.65 -4.09
CA SER A 80 -0.97 -4.65 -4.02
C SER A 80 -1.47 -4.74 -2.58
N LEU A 81 -2.58 -4.07 -2.34
CA LEU A 81 -3.28 -4.07 -1.06
C LEU A 81 -4.78 -4.28 -1.30
N ALA A 82 -5.40 -5.05 -0.41
CA ALA A 82 -6.85 -5.13 -0.28
C ALA A 82 -7.19 -5.16 1.21
N ALA A 83 -8.25 -4.47 1.61
CA ALA A 83 -8.71 -4.46 2.99
C ALA A 83 -10.24 -4.47 3.06
N MET A 84 -10.78 -5.25 3.97
CA MET A 84 -12.22 -5.34 4.24
C MET A 84 -12.42 -5.93 5.65
N ASP A 85 -13.30 -5.31 6.44
CA ASP A 85 -13.74 -5.83 7.75
C ASP A 85 -12.60 -6.25 8.69
N GLY A 86 -11.52 -5.46 8.74
CA GLY A 86 -10.34 -5.73 9.58
C GLY A 86 -9.34 -6.74 9.01
N VAL A 87 -9.68 -7.40 7.90
CA VAL A 87 -8.76 -8.24 7.13
C VAL A 87 -7.94 -7.37 6.17
N ILE A 88 -6.63 -7.59 6.12
CA ILE A 88 -5.72 -6.95 5.17
C ILE A 88 -4.95 -8.02 4.40
N LEU A 89 -4.93 -7.91 3.08
CA LEU A 89 -4.11 -8.70 2.18
C LEU A 89 -3.04 -7.84 1.53
N ALA A 90 -1.81 -8.35 1.47
CA ALA A 90 -0.67 -7.68 0.86
C ALA A 90 0.02 -8.62 -0.14
N GLY A 91 0.04 -8.21 -1.41
CA GLY A 91 0.82 -8.87 -2.45
C GLY A 91 2.17 -8.19 -2.62
N THR A 92 3.23 -8.98 -2.66
CA THR A 92 4.61 -8.45 -2.65
C THR A 92 5.43 -8.84 -3.87
N ARG A 93 6.51 -8.08 -4.08
CA ARG A 93 7.68 -8.47 -4.87
C ARG A 93 8.93 -8.53 -3.97
N PRO A 94 9.71 -9.63 -3.93
CA PRO A 94 9.47 -10.92 -4.59
C PRO A 94 8.12 -11.55 -4.23
N LEU A 95 7.70 -12.51 -5.05
CA LEU A 95 6.36 -13.11 -5.01
C LEU A 95 6.01 -13.56 -3.57
N GLY A 96 4.97 -12.98 -3.01
CA GLY A 96 4.44 -13.31 -1.70
C GLY A 96 3.01 -12.79 -1.53
N LEU A 97 2.24 -13.47 -0.70
CA LEU A 97 0.89 -13.07 -0.29
C LEU A 97 0.83 -13.15 1.22
N PHE A 98 0.59 -12.02 1.87
CA PHE A 98 0.45 -11.94 3.31
C PHE A 98 -0.97 -11.57 3.69
N ARG A 99 -1.46 -12.15 4.78
CA ARG A 99 -2.77 -11.87 5.35
C ARG A 99 -2.64 -11.45 6.80
N SER A 100 -3.45 -10.47 7.19
CA SER A 100 -3.69 -10.13 8.58
C SER A 100 -5.20 -10.17 8.83
N ASP A 101 -5.60 -10.84 9.91
CA ASP A 101 -7.00 -10.89 10.37
C ASP A 101 -7.26 -9.99 11.58
N ASP A 102 -6.25 -9.21 12.01
CA ASP A 102 -6.31 -8.38 13.21
C ASP A 102 -5.91 -6.92 12.95
N GLY A 103 -6.16 -6.44 11.73
CA GLY A 103 -5.91 -5.06 11.33
C GLY A 103 -4.42 -4.70 11.21
N GLY A 104 -3.59 -5.69 10.85
CA GLY A 104 -2.16 -5.53 10.58
C GLY A 104 -1.25 -5.72 11.78
N ARG A 105 -1.75 -6.25 12.91
CA ARG A 105 -0.93 -6.49 14.12
C ARG A 105 -0.13 -7.79 13.98
N ARG A 106 -0.68 -8.79 13.31
CA ARG A 106 -0.03 -10.06 12.98
C ARG A 106 -0.28 -10.40 11.52
N TRP A 107 0.70 -11.08 10.94
CA TRP A 107 0.71 -11.47 9.54
C TRP A 107 1.03 -12.94 9.40
N GLU A 108 0.29 -13.61 8.53
CA GLU A 108 0.58 -14.95 8.05
C GLU A 108 0.97 -14.90 6.56
N SER A 109 1.95 -15.72 6.18
CA SER A 109 2.29 -15.93 4.78
C SER A 109 1.37 -17.01 4.21
N LEU A 110 0.67 -16.68 3.13
CA LEU A 110 -0.23 -17.60 2.47
C LEU A 110 0.46 -18.33 1.33
N SER A 111 0.22 -19.64 1.25
CA SER A 111 0.51 -20.41 0.04
C SER A 111 -0.61 -20.17 -0.97
N PHE A 112 -0.27 -19.99 -2.23
CA PHE A 112 -1.23 -19.87 -3.32
C PHE A 112 -0.73 -20.65 -4.54
N PRO A 113 -1.65 -21.13 -5.41
CA PRO A 113 -1.26 -21.84 -6.61
C PRO A 113 -0.44 -20.90 -7.50
N VAL A 114 0.83 -21.23 -7.66
CA VAL A 114 1.71 -20.58 -8.62
C VAL A 114 1.60 -21.37 -9.92
N THR A 115 1.27 -20.69 -11.03
CA THR A 115 1.23 -21.34 -12.35
C THR A 115 2.61 -21.91 -12.67
N PRO A 116 2.75 -23.24 -12.84
CA PRO A 116 4.04 -23.84 -13.18
C PRO A 116 4.57 -23.26 -14.49
N GLY A 117 5.84 -22.84 -14.49
CA GLY A 117 6.48 -22.30 -15.68
C GLY A 117 6.12 -20.86 -16.02
N ALA A 118 5.50 -20.08 -15.13
CA ALA A 118 5.36 -18.63 -15.32
C ALA A 118 6.75 -17.97 -15.35
N PRO A 119 7.28 -17.59 -16.53
CA PRO A 119 8.70 -17.23 -16.68
C PRO A 119 9.04 -15.91 -15.98
N GLN A 120 8.03 -15.11 -15.65
CA GLN A 120 8.18 -13.79 -15.05
C GLN A 120 8.39 -13.82 -13.53
N LEU A 121 8.24 -14.97 -12.87
CA LEU A 121 8.34 -15.08 -11.40
C LEU A 121 9.80 -15.10 -10.89
N HIS A 122 10.75 -15.40 -11.77
CA HIS A 122 12.17 -15.52 -11.43
C HIS A 122 13.10 -14.76 -12.37
N THR A 123 12.56 -14.05 -13.37
CA THR A 123 13.35 -13.26 -14.30
C THR A 123 12.95 -11.79 -14.18
N PRO A 124 13.82 -10.90 -13.64
CA PRO A 124 13.52 -9.48 -13.67
C PRO A 124 13.38 -9.01 -15.12
N ARG A 125 12.35 -8.21 -15.42
CA ARG A 125 12.32 -7.45 -16.67
C ARG A 125 13.42 -6.39 -16.59
N ILE A 126 14.52 -6.61 -17.30
CA ILE A 126 15.39 -5.51 -17.72
C ILE A 126 14.63 -4.83 -18.85
N THR A 127 14.10 -3.63 -18.62
CA THR A 127 13.81 -2.72 -19.75
C THR A 127 15.16 -2.36 -20.34
N ALA A 128 15.54 -3.06 -21.41
CA ALA A 128 16.62 -2.60 -22.26
C ALA A 128 16.24 -1.21 -22.80
N LEU A 129 17.19 -0.28 -22.67
CA LEU A 129 17.11 1.08 -23.22
C LEU A 129 17.11 1.06 -24.75
#